data_AF-A0A2H1J5E4-F1
#
_entry.id   AF-A0A2H1J5E4-F1
#
_cell.length_a   1.000
_cell.length_b   1.000
_cell.length_c   1.000
_cell.angle_alpha   90.00
_cell.angle_beta   90.00
_cell.angle_gamma   90.00
#
_symmetry.space_group_name_H-M   'P 1'
#
loop_
_entity.id
_entity.type
_entity.pdbx_description
1 polymer ?
#
loop_
_entity_poly.entity_id
_entity_poly.type
_entity_poly.pdbx_seq_one_letter_code
_entity_poly.pdbx_strand_id
1 'polypeptide(L)'
;MPHIALDRLRQLFRLRARRSSLGSPQSLLLAVIVAAALVLTGTPPVASAATGPASISAHNDPHRSAPTNWLTPVPAMEIITAFDPPDQPWLTGHRGIDVLAVVGEPLRAPTGGTIRFAGTVAGTATVSILTDSDHVLTFQPAESSLVKGEDFKAGEQIGTVGSGGHCQRSCLHIGAWPAASEKRYVDPGKFFGQEKSALLPLSRKPAKEPRGGGGSTASGAGAWGGHRNGRIPASAMCALESAPGQMLRCDAQAAFDRLSTAFEARFGAPISVTDAYRDYATQVVLKRRKGRMAATPGTSNHGWALAVDLGGGINSFGTAQHQWMRANAPKFGWIHPGWARQTGSLPEPWHWEFRK
;
A
#
# COMPACT_ATOMS: atom_id res chain seq x y z
N MET A 1 -26.62 -5.26 65.81
CA MET A 1 -28.09 -5.33 65.65
C MET A 1 -28.41 -5.82 64.25
N PRO A 2 -28.75 -7.12 64.10
CA PRO A 2 -29.14 -7.73 62.83
C PRO A 2 -30.66 -7.94 62.76
N HIS A 3 -31.23 -7.93 61.56
CA HIS A 3 -32.49 -8.62 61.23
C HIS A 3 -32.19 -9.46 59.98
N ILE A 4 -31.99 -10.78 60.07
CA ILE A 4 -32.99 -11.88 60.29
C ILE A 4 -33.95 -11.92 59.08
N ALA A 5 -33.66 -12.74 58.06
CA ALA A 5 -34.10 -14.16 57.86
C ALA A 5 -35.49 -14.23 57.18
N LEU A 6 -35.96 -15.24 56.45
CA LEU A 6 -35.75 -16.69 56.29
C LEU A 6 -36.25 -17.03 54.85
N ASP A 7 -35.63 -17.90 54.06
CA ASP A 7 -35.65 -19.38 54.11
C ASP A 7 -36.89 -20.03 53.45
N ARG A 8 -36.63 -20.95 52.51
CA ARG A 8 -37.23 -22.30 52.30
C ARG A 8 -37.09 -22.74 50.83
N LEU A 9 -36.13 -23.63 50.53
CA LEU A 9 -36.19 -25.11 50.57
C LEU A 9 -36.96 -25.70 49.37
N ARG A 10 -36.24 -26.41 48.45
CA ARG A 10 -36.16 -27.89 48.32
C ARG A 10 -37.44 -28.48 47.69
N GLN A 11 -37.47 -29.42 46.74
CA GLN A 11 -36.62 -30.57 46.40
C GLN A 11 -37.33 -31.33 45.23
N LEU A 12 -36.62 -31.84 44.21
CA LEU A 12 -36.39 -33.27 43.86
C LEU A 12 -37.12 -33.82 42.62
N PHE A 13 -36.29 -34.46 41.77
CA PHE A 13 -36.48 -35.65 40.94
C PHE A 13 -37.78 -35.87 40.15
N ARG A 14 -37.61 -36.09 38.84
CA ARG A 14 -38.11 -37.29 38.14
C ARG A 14 -37.25 -37.60 36.91
N LEU A 15 -36.48 -38.67 37.01
CA LEU A 15 -35.96 -39.45 35.89
C LEU A 15 -37.15 -40.09 35.14
N ARG A 16 -37.14 -40.06 33.81
CA ARG A 16 -37.84 -41.08 33.02
C ARG A 16 -37.06 -41.42 31.75
N ALA A 17 -36.56 -42.65 31.74
CA ALA A 17 -35.97 -43.30 30.59
C ALA A 17 -37.03 -43.63 29.53
N ARG A 18 -36.64 -43.60 28.24
CA ARG A 18 -37.17 -44.48 27.20
C ARG A 18 -36.04 -44.91 26.22
N ARG A 19 -35.60 -46.15 26.43
CA ARG A 19 -35.20 -47.18 25.46
C ARG A 19 -36.30 -47.34 24.37
N SER A 20 -36.13 -47.80 23.13
CA SER A 20 -35.06 -48.36 22.29
C SER A 20 -35.62 -48.44 20.85
N SER A 21 -34.79 -48.44 19.80
CA SER A 21 -34.83 -49.49 18.76
C SER A 21 -33.56 -49.45 17.92
N LEU A 22 -32.82 -50.56 17.97
CA LEU A 22 -31.70 -50.89 17.10
C LEU A 22 -32.21 -51.38 15.74
N GLY A 23 -31.40 -51.18 14.70
CA GLY A 23 -31.44 -51.88 13.42
C GLY A 23 -30.20 -51.54 12.62
N SER A 24 -29.21 -52.43 12.65
CA SER A 24 -27.87 -52.32 12.01
C SER A 24 -27.82 -53.20 10.72
N PRO A 25 -26.67 -53.45 10.06
CA PRO A 25 -26.40 -53.09 8.65
C PRO A 25 -26.03 -54.33 7.79
N GLN A 26 -25.22 -54.14 6.72
CA GLN A 26 -24.55 -55.15 5.85
C GLN A 26 -25.37 -55.54 4.59
N SER A 27 -24.86 -55.72 3.35
CA SER A 27 -23.54 -56.04 2.76
C SER A 27 -23.59 -55.74 1.23
N LEU A 28 -22.59 -55.10 0.61
CA LEU A 28 -21.46 -55.64 -0.19
C LEU A 28 -21.76 -56.13 -1.64
N LEU A 29 -21.08 -55.44 -2.58
CA LEU A 29 -20.27 -55.92 -3.73
C LEU A 29 -20.85 -56.40 -5.09
N LEU A 30 -20.29 -55.76 -6.15
CA LEU A 30 -19.74 -56.25 -7.44
C LEU A 30 -20.61 -57.12 -8.38
N ALA A 31 -20.42 -57.23 -9.71
CA ALA A 31 -19.94 -56.43 -10.84
C ALA A 31 -20.06 -57.34 -12.11
N VAL A 32 -19.97 -56.75 -13.31
CA VAL A 32 -19.50 -57.33 -14.60
C VAL A 32 -20.53 -57.93 -15.62
N ILE A 33 -20.82 -57.10 -16.66
CA ILE A 33 -20.69 -57.23 -18.14
C ILE A 33 -21.20 -58.50 -18.90
N VAL A 34 -21.93 -58.27 -20.03
CA VAL A 34 -21.74 -58.73 -21.46
C VAL A 34 -23.05 -58.43 -22.23
N ALA A 35 -23.12 -57.38 -23.06
CA ALA A 35 -22.92 -57.26 -24.52
C ALA A 35 -23.98 -57.91 -25.46
N ALA A 36 -24.66 -57.08 -26.29
CA ALA A 36 -24.69 -57.13 -27.78
C ALA A 36 -25.96 -56.52 -28.44
N ALA A 37 -25.72 -55.49 -29.26
CA ALA A 37 -26.38 -54.99 -30.50
C ALA A 37 -27.87 -55.25 -30.83
N LEU A 38 -28.61 -54.19 -31.22
CA LEU A 38 -29.07 -53.98 -32.61
C LEU A 38 -29.62 -52.55 -32.89
N VAL A 39 -29.18 -52.04 -34.04
CA VAL A 39 -29.51 -50.85 -34.86
C VAL A 39 -30.94 -50.29 -34.76
N LEU A 40 -31.07 -48.95 -34.67
CA LEU A 40 -32.04 -48.17 -35.45
C LEU A 40 -31.64 -46.69 -35.56
N THR A 41 -31.80 -46.21 -36.79
CA THR A 41 -31.34 -44.96 -37.39
C THR A 41 -32.10 -43.73 -36.92
N GLY A 42 -31.37 -42.65 -36.64
CA GLY A 42 -31.94 -41.30 -36.51
C GLY A 42 -30.82 -40.27 -36.49
N THR A 43 -30.64 -39.55 -37.60
CA THR A 43 -29.76 -38.37 -37.70
C THR A 43 -30.51 -37.12 -37.18
N PRO A 44 -29.95 -36.38 -36.23
CA PRO A 44 -30.26 -34.97 -36.03
C PRO A 44 -29.05 -34.08 -36.41
N PRO A 45 -29.25 -32.76 -36.55
CA PRO A 45 -28.57 -31.94 -37.54
C PRO A 45 -27.14 -31.54 -37.14
N VAL A 46 -26.34 -31.30 -38.18
CA VAL A 46 -24.99 -30.74 -38.13
C VAL A 46 -25.05 -29.35 -37.48
N ALA A 47 -24.64 -29.26 -36.21
CA ALA A 47 -24.23 -27.99 -35.62
C ALA A 47 -22.79 -27.70 -36.08
N SER A 48 -22.61 -26.60 -36.82
CA SER A 48 -21.29 -26.05 -37.13
C SER A 48 -20.60 -25.65 -35.83
N ALA A 49 -19.66 -26.48 -35.37
CA ALA A 49 -18.66 -26.06 -34.39
C ALA A 49 -17.67 -25.15 -35.12
N ALA A 50 -17.76 -23.84 -34.87
CA ALA A 50 -16.70 -22.91 -35.23
C ALA A 50 -15.43 -23.32 -34.46
N THR A 51 -14.42 -23.77 -35.19
CA THR A 51 -13.04 -23.91 -34.73
C THR A 51 -12.48 -22.53 -34.42
N GLY A 52 -12.74 -22.04 -33.21
CA GLY A 52 -11.93 -20.98 -32.62
C GLY A 52 -10.55 -21.56 -32.27
N PRO A 53 -9.43 -20.90 -32.61
CA PRO A 53 -8.13 -21.38 -32.18
C PRO A 53 -8.09 -21.39 -30.65
N ALA A 54 -7.77 -22.55 -30.09
CA ALA A 54 -7.49 -22.71 -28.67
C ALA A 54 -6.42 -21.70 -28.28
N SER A 55 -6.83 -20.65 -27.56
CA SER A 55 -5.90 -19.76 -26.90
C SER A 55 -5.21 -20.58 -25.83
N ILE A 56 -3.98 -21.00 -26.13
CA ILE A 56 -3.06 -21.56 -25.16
C ILE A 56 -3.00 -20.57 -24.02
N SER A 57 -3.60 -20.93 -22.88
CA SER A 57 -3.47 -20.19 -21.64
C SER A 57 -1.97 -20.07 -21.37
N ALA A 58 -1.47 -18.84 -21.46
CA ALA A 58 -0.12 -18.50 -21.09
C ALA A 58 0.11 -19.05 -19.67
N HIS A 59 1.15 -19.88 -19.56
CA HIS A 59 1.67 -20.40 -18.31
C HIS A 59 1.76 -19.29 -17.26
N ASN A 60 1.23 -19.57 -16.06
CA ASN A 60 1.52 -18.81 -14.85
C ASN A 60 3.04 -18.79 -14.61
N ASP A 61 3.65 -17.64 -14.86
CA ASP A 61 5.00 -17.33 -14.39
C ASP A 61 4.93 -17.03 -12.88
N PRO A 62 5.70 -17.71 -12.00
CA PRO A 62 5.71 -17.45 -10.55
C PRO A 62 6.29 -16.08 -10.18
N HIS A 63 6.77 -15.30 -11.16
CA HIS A 63 7.30 -13.95 -10.98
C HIS A 63 6.34 -12.87 -11.50
N ARG A 64 5.06 -12.92 -11.13
CA ARG A 64 4.22 -11.71 -11.22
C ARG A 64 4.84 -10.67 -10.29
N SER A 65 5.62 -9.76 -10.87
CA SER A 65 6.18 -8.60 -10.17
C SER A 65 5.04 -7.97 -9.39
N ALA A 66 5.19 -7.91 -8.07
CA ALA A 66 4.19 -7.28 -7.23
C ALA A 66 3.97 -5.86 -7.76
N PRO A 67 2.72 -5.39 -7.91
CA PRO A 67 2.46 -4.02 -8.31
C PRO A 67 3.24 -3.07 -7.39
N THR A 68 4.15 -2.27 -7.95
CA THR A 68 5.00 -1.31 -7.20
C THR A 68 4.25 -0.01 -6.87
N ASN A 69 2.92 -0.05 -6.89
CA ASN A 69 2.02 1.10 -6.85
C ASN A 69 1.08 1.06 -5.64
N TRP A 70 1.45 0.34 -4.57
CA TRP A 70 0.63 0.32 -3.37
C TRP A 70 0.64 1.68 -2.69
N LEU A 71 -0.49 1.99 -2.04
CA LEU A 71 -0.58 3.19 -1.23
C LEU A 71 0.36 3.09 -0.03
N THR A 72 0.96 4.22 0.32
CA THR A 72 1.77 4.31 1.52
C THR A 72 0.87 4.24 2.77
N PRO A 73 1.20 3.39 3.77
CA PRO A 73 0.34 3.18 4.94
C PRO A 73 0.34 4.36 5.91
N VAL A 74 1.34 5.23 5.80
CA VAL A 74 1.42 6.51 6.52
C VAL A 74 1.70 7.63 5.51
N PRO A 75 1.14 8.85 5.71
CA PRO A 75 1.39 9.96 4.81
C PRO A 75 2.87 10.34 4.66
N ALA A 76 3.28 10.68 3.43
CA ALA A 76 4.66 11.05 3.07
C ALA A 76 5.69 10.09 3.69
N MET A 77 5.44 8.79 3.53
CA MET A 77 6.21 7.70 4.12
C MET A 77 7.71 7.87 3.87
N GLU A 78 8.50 7.68 4.93
CA GLU A 78 9.95 7.81 4.91
C GLU A 78 10.55 6.62 5.65
N ILE A 79 11.35 5.82 4.95
CA ILE A 79 12.04 4.67 5.53
C ILE A 79 13.26 5.17 6.30
N ILE A 80 13.28 4.92 7.61
CA ILE A 80 14.41 5.30 8.50
C ILE A 80 15.29 4.10 8.87
N THR A 81 14.72 2.89 8.82
CA THR A 81 15.48 1.63 8.95
C THR A 81 15.07 0.70 7.82
N ALA A 82 16.03 0.29 7.00
CA ALA A 82 15.80 -0.55 5.84
C ALA A 82 15.61 -2.04 6.21
N PHE A 83 15.07 -2.80 5.27
CA PHE A 83 15.01 -4.26 5.35
C PHE A 83 16.42 -4.86 5.32
N ASP A 84 16.68 -5.72 6.30
CA ASP A 84 17.95 -6.41 6.54
C ASP A 84 17.65 -7.83 7.03
N PRO A 85 17.23 -8.75 6.14
CA PRO A 85 16.78 -10.07 6.55
C PRO A 85 17.93 -10.85 7.20
N PRO A 86 17.69 -11.57 8.31
CA PRO A 86 18.73 -12.37 8.91
C PRO A 86 19.04 -13.59 8.02
N ASP A 87 20.31 -14.01 7.97
CA ASP A 87 20.75 -15.20 7.22
C ASP A 87 20.03 -16.48 7.66
N GLN A 88 19.66 -16.55 8.93
CA GLN A 88 18.85 -17.62 9.51
C GLN A 88 17.71 -17.03 10.34
N PRO A 89 16.55 -17.71 10.45
CA PRO A 89 15.37 -17.18 11.13
C PRO A 89 15.58 -16.74 12.59
N TRP A 90 16.59 -17.26 13.29
CA TRP A 90 16.91 -16.94 14.69
C TRP A 90 18.06 -15.93 14.85
N LEU A 91 18.73 -15.53 13.77
CA LEU A 91 19.79 -14.54 13.83
C LEU A 91 19.22 -13.12 13.90
N THR A 92 20.10 -12.19 14.29
CA THR A 92 19.83 -10.75 14.29
C THR A 92 19.61 -10.27 12.86
N GLY A 93 18.67 -9.35 12.70
CA GLY A 93 18.32 -8.71 11.45
C GLY A 93 17.03 -7.92 11.62
N HIS A 94 16.61 -7.26 10.56
CA HIS A 94 15.40 -6.48 10.47
C HIS A 94 14.43 -7.09 9.44
N ARG A 95 13.43 -7.82 9.94
CA ARG A 95 12.43 -8.57 9.15
C ARG A 95 11.32 -7.67 8.57
N GLY A 96 11.62 -6.40 8.36
CA GLY A 96 10.69 -5.41 7.85
C GLY A 96 11.42 -4.10 7.59
N ILE A 97 10.66 -3.02 7.46
CA ILE A 97 11.18 -1.66 7.43
C ILE A 97 10.59 -0.88 8.59
N ASP A 98 11.30 0.13 9.06
CA ASP A 98 10.76 1.12 9.98
C ASP A 98 10.58 2.40 9.23
N VAL A 99 9.38 2.97 9.34
CA VAL A 99 9.07 4.26 8.75
C VAL A 99 8.82 5.32 9.81
N LEU A 100 9.24 6.55 9.51
CA LEU A 100 9.02 7.67 10.40
C LEU A 100 7.52 7.93 10.54
N ALA A 101 7.00 7.68 11.73
CA ALA A 101 5.60 7.90 12.10
C ALA A 101 5.53 8.29 13.58
N VAL A 102 4.47 8.99 13.97
CA VAL A 102 4.25 9.41 15.37
C VAL A 102 2.92 8.90 15.89
N VAL A 103 2.82 8.70 17.21
CA VAL A 103 1.60 8.24 17.89
C VAL A 103 0.37 9.06 17.43
N GLY A 104 -0.73 8.35 17.15
CA GLY A 104 -2.01 8.90 16.71
C GLY A 104 -2.10 9.25 15.22
N GLU A 105 -1.04 9.01 14.43
CA GLU A 105 -1.08 9.13 12.97
C GLU A 105 -2.00 8.06 12.36
N PRO A 106 -2.85 8.37 11.36
CA PRO A 106 -3.71 7.37 10.73
C PRO A 106 -2.87 6.28 10.02
N LEU A 107 -3.24 5.02 10.25
CA LEU A 107 -2.75 3.88 9.49
C LEU A 107 -3.75 3.57 8.37
N ARG A 108 -3.31 3.68 7.12
CA ARG A 108 -4.13 3.43 5.93
C ARG A 108 -3.78 2.09 5.27
N ALA A 109 -4.77 1.45 4.67
CA ALA A 109 -4.58 0.21 3.93
C ALA A 109 -3.82 0.48 2.61
N PRO A 110 -2.68 -0.21 2.35
CA PRO A 110 -1.97 -0.09 1.09
C PRO A 110 -2.74 -0.55 -0.15
N THR A 111 -3.63 -1.53 0.03
CA THR A 111 -4.44 -2.19 -1.00
C THR A 111 -5.84 -2.51 -0.44
N GLY A 112 -6.72 -3.10 -1.24
CA GLY A 112 -7.85 -3.86 -0.71
C GLY A 112 -7.40 -5.13 0.02
N GLY A 113 -8.23 -5.63 0.93
CA GLY A 113 -7.95 -6.85 1.66
C GLY A 113 -8.80 -7.05 2.91
N THR A 114 -8.31 -7.90 3.82
CA THR A 114 -8.99 -8.29 5.07
C THR A 114 -8.11 -8.17 6.29
N ILE A 115 -8.69 -7.84 7.45
CA ILE A 115 -7.99 -7.86 8.73
C ILE A 115 -7.67 -9.32 9.10
N ARG A 116 -6.37 -9.64 9.22
CA ARG A 116 -5.90 -10.96 9.65
C ARG A 116 -5.77 -11.04 11.18
N PHE A 117 -5.41 -9.93 11.81
CA PHE A 117 -5.26 -9.78 13.25
C PHE A 117 -5.30 -8.31 13.67
N ALA A 118 -5.95 -8.02 14.79
CA ALA A 118 -5.85 -6.74 15.51
C ALA A 118 -5.82 -7.05 17.01
N GLY A 119 -4.75 -6.68 17.70
CA GLY A 119 -4.56 -7.02 19.10
C GLY A 119 -3.14 -6.77 19.60
N THR A 120 -2.74 -7.40 20.70
CA THR A 120 -1.40 -7.24 21.28
C THR A 120 -0.52 -8.47 21.01
N VAL A 121 0.71 -8.23 20.53
CA VAL A 121 1.76 -9.25 20.36
C VAL A 121 2.97 -8.84 21.19
N ALA A 122 3.41 -9.71 22.10
CA ALA A 122 4.56 -9.45 22.99
C ALA A 122 4.50 -8.06 23.67
N GLY A 123 3.31 -7.66 24.14
CA GLY A 123 3.09 -6.38 24.83
C GLY A 123 3.01 -5.15 23.92
N THR A 124 3.03 -5.29 22.60
CA THR A 124 2.87 -4.18 21.65
C THR A 124 1.60 -4.35 20.82
N ALA A 125 0.86 -3.26 20.58
CA ALA A 125 -0.29 -3.28 19.69
C ALA A 125 0.16 -3.57 18.24
N THR A 126 -0.50 -4.53 17.59
CA THR A 126 -0.16 -5.01 16.24
C THR A 126 -1.43 -5.17 15.41
N VAL A 127 -1.39 -4.65 14.20
CA VAL A 127 -2.40 -4.89 13.15
C VAL A 127 -1.75 -5.72 12.05
N SER A 128 -2.43 -6.77 11.58
CA SER A 128 -2.00 -7.54 10.42
C SER A 128 -3.14 -7.66 9.43
N ILE A 129 -2.81 -7.51 8.15
CA ILE A 129 -3.75 -7.60 7.04
C ILE A 129 -3.34 -8.68 6.05
N LEU A 130 -4.31 -9.26 5.35
CA LEU A 130 -4.10 -10.03 4.13
C LEU A 130 -4.56 -9.17 2.95
N THR A 131 -3.64 -8.83 2.05
CA THR A 131 -3.94 -8.07 0.82
C THR A 131 -4.59 -8.96 -0.22
N ASP A 132 -5.32 -8.38 -1.17
CA ASP A 132 -5.86 -9.09 -2.36
C ASP A 132 -4.78 -9.73 -3.24
N SER A 133 -3.53 -9.28 -3.13
CA SER A 133 -2.37 -9.86 -3.82
C SER A 133 -1.66 -10.97 -3.03
N ASP A 134 -2.36 -11.62 -2.10
CA ASP A 134 -1.84 -12.75 -1.29
C ASP A 134 -0.57 -12.45 -0.49
N HIS A 135 -0.39 -11.22 -0.02
CA HIS A 135 0.65 -10.83 0.92
C HIS A 135 0.05 -10.54 2.30
N VAL A 136 0.78 -10.93 3.35
CA VAL A 136 0.47 -10.53 4.71
C VAL A 136 1.36 -9.35 5.07
N LEU A 137 0.75 -8.28 5.57
CA LEU A 137 1.45 -7.13 6.14
C LEU A 137 1.19 -7.07 7.64
N THR A 138 2.20 -6.64 8.40
CA THR A 138 2.09 -6.37 9.84
C THR A 138 2.56 -4.97 10.15
N PHE A 139 1.81 -4.28 11.01
CA PHE A 139 2.06 -2.91 11.43
C PHE A 139 2.20 -2.87 12.95
N GLN A 140 3.33 -2.36 13.46
CA GLN A 140 3.61 -2.32 14.89
C GLN A 140 4.49 -1.10 15.25
N PRO A 141 4.14 -0.27 16.25
CA PRO A 141 2.91 -0.30 17.02
C PRO A 141 1.72 0.26 16.23
N ALA A 142 0.61 -0.47 16.20
CA ALA A 142 -0.64 -0.01 15.59
C ALA A 142 -1.87 -0.54 16.32
N GLU A 143 -2.88 0.31 16.47
CA GLU A 143 -4.18 0.00 17.06
C GLU A 143 -5.27 0.10 16.00
N SER A 144 -6.28 -0.77 16.10
CA SER A 144 -7.43 -0.78 15.19
C SER A 144 -8.71 -1.11 15.94
N SER A 145 -9.82 -0.49 15.54
CA SER A 145 -11.17 -0.88 15.95
C SER A 145 -11.76 -2.00 15.10
N LEU A 146 -11.15 -2.33 13.95
CA LEU A 146 -11.59 -3.40 13.07
C LEU A 146 -11.18 -4.76 13.65
N VAL A 147 -12.01 -5.78 13.45
CA VAL A 147 -11.74 -7.14 13.92
C VAL A 147 -11.35 -8.09 12.78
N LYS A 148 -10.80 -9.24 13.14
CA LYS A 148 -10.39 -10.28 12.18
C LYS A 148 -11.55 -10.66 11.24
N GLY A 149 -11.26 -10.65 9.94
CA GLY A 149 -12.21 -11.00 8.88
C GLY A 149 -12.95 -9.81 8.28
N GLU A 150 -12.84 -8.60 8.85
CA GLU A 150 -13.41 -7.41 8.22
C GLU A 150 -12.65 -7.01 6.94
N ASP A 151 -13.41 -6.68 5.90
CA ASP A 151 -12.91 -6.17 4.62
C ASP A 151 -12.62 -4.67 4.70
N PHE A 152 -11.64 -4.20 3.93
CA PHE A 152 -11.37 -2.78 3.74
C PHE A 152 -10.93 -2.50 2.30
N LYS A 153 -11.00 -1.23 1.89
CA LYS A 153 -10.51 -0.77 0.58
C LYS A 153 -9.13 -0.10 0.69
N ALA A 154 -8.41 -0.07 -0.42
CA ALA A 154 -7.17 0.69 -0.52
C ALA A 154 -7.38 2.16 -0.09
N GLY A 155 -6.50 2.67 0.77
CA GLY A 155 -6.52 4.04 1.29
C GLY A 155 -7.45 4.27 2.49
N GLU A 156 -8.31 3.30 2.81
CA GLU A 156 -9.16 3.33 3.99
C GLU A 156 -8.31 3.35 5.26
N GLN A 157 -8.74 4.11 6.26
CA GLN A 157 -8.07 4.12 7.55
C GLN A 157 -8.42 2.84 8.31
N ILE A 158 -7.44 1.95 8.45
CA ILE A 158 -7.58 0.66 9.14
C ILE A 158 -7.06 0.70 10.57
N GLY A 159 -6.53 1.83 11.03
CA GLY A 159 -6.06 1.99 12.40
C GLY A 159 -5.37 3.32 12.67
N THR A 160 -4.60 3.34 13.75
CA THR A 160 -3.73 4.45 14.15
C THR A 160 -2.39 3.94 14.66
N VAL A 161 -1.33 4.71 14.44
CA VAL A 161 0.01 4.42 14.93
C VAL A 161 0.02 4.53 16.46
N GLY A 162 0.45 3.46 17.13
CA GLY A 162 0.50 3.36 18.58
C GLY A 162 1.88 3.72 19.15
N SER A 163 2.16 3.20 20.35
CA SER A 163 3.47 3.32 21.01
C SER A 163 3.93 1.95 21.53
N GLY A 164 5.23 1.82 21.82
CA GLY A 164 5.83 0.58 22.33
C GLY A 164 6.67 -0.19 21.31
N GLY A 165 7.11 -1.38 21.70
CA GLY A 165 8.07 -2.18 20.93
C GLY A 165 9.42 -1.48 20.77
N HIS A 166 10.18 -1.83 19.71
CA HIS A 166 11.42 -1.11 19.38
C HIS A 166 11.15 0.31 18.87
N CYS A 167 9.94 0.55 18.34
CA CYS A 167 9.50 1.84 17.82
C CYS A 167 9.00 2.84 18.88
N GLN A 168 9.25 2.58 20.17
CA GLN A 168 8.79 3.30 21.37
C GLN A 168 7.83 4.48 21.14
N ARG A 169 8.29 5.59 20.53
CA ARG A 169 7.45 6.76 20.23
C ARG A 169 7.47 7.26 18.77
N SER A 170 8.39 6.78 17.92
CA SER A 170 8.68 7.46 16.64
C SER A 170 9.07 6.52 15.49
N CYS A 171 8.36 5.41 15.32
CA CYS A 171 8.26 4.75 14.02
C CYS A 171 7.03 3.84 13.93
N LEU A 172 6.75 3.38 12.72
CA LEU A 172 5.90 2.24 12.45
C LEU A 172 6.76 1.16 11.77
N HIS A 173 6.86 0.00 12.40
CA HIS A 173 7.47 -1.18 11.79
C HIS A 173 6.47 -1.86 10.84
N ILE A 174 6.93 -2.16 9.64
CA ILE A 174 6.15 -2.82 8.59
C ILE A 174 6.88 -4.10 8.20
N GLY A 175 6.26 -5.24 8.45
CA GLY A 175 6.71 -6.54 7.94
C GLY A 175 5.84 -6.99 6.77
N ALA A 176 6.40 -7.76 5.84
CA ALA A 176 5.66 -8.33 4.73
C ALA A 176 6.14 -9.75 4.37
N TRP A 177 5.23 -10.65 4.04
CA TRP A 177 5.54 -11.98 3.49
C TRP A 177 4.40 -12.51 2.61
N PRO A 178 4.67 -13.38 1.61
CA PRO A 178 3.62 -14.07 0.87
C PRO A 178 2.77 -14.95 1.79
N ALA A 179 1.45 -14.91 1.68
CA ALA A 179 0.52 -15.61 2.56
C ALA A 179 0.69 -17.14 2.55
N ALA A 180 1.10 -17.70 1.41
CA ALA A 180 1.40 -19.12 1.23
C ALA A 180 2.79 -19.53 1.79
N SER A 181 3.62 -18.58 2.22
CA SER A 181 4.95 -18.87 2.76
C SER A 181 4.91 -19.12 4.28
N GLU A 182 5.91 -19.84 4.77
CA GLU A 182 6.17 -20.03 6.21
C GLU A 182 6.80 -18.76 6.85
N LYS A 183 6.19 -17.59 6.65
CA LYS A 183 6.69 -16.27 7.10
C LYS A 183 8.09 -15.94 6.57
N ARG A 184 8.34 -16.24 5.30
CA ARG A 184 9.54 -15.80 4.61
C ARG A 184 9.40 -14.30 4.29
N TYR A 185 9.94 -13.46 5.17
CA TYR A 185 9.86 -12.02 5.02
C TYR A 185 10.52 -11.54 3.72
N VAL A 186 9.89 -10.56 3.10
CA VAL A 186 10.36 -9.86 1.90
C VAL A 186 10.47 -8.37 2.19
N ASP A 187 11.26 -7.65 1.40
CA ASP A 187 11.45 -6.20 1.55
C ASP A 187 10.14 -5.43 1.25
N PRO A 188 9.48 -4.83 2.26
CA PRO A 188 8.23 -4.11 2.04
C PRO A 188 8.42 -2.81 1.26
N GLY A 189 9.63 -2.22 1.25
CA GLY A 189 9.89 -0.94 0.58
C GLY A 189 9.59 -0.98 -0.93
N LYS A 190 9.74 -2.17 -1.53
CA LYS A 190 9.48 -2.42 -2.96
C LYS A 190 8.02 -2.20 -3.36
N PHE A 191 7.07 -2.44 -2.44
CA PHE A 191 5.66 -2.25 -2.73
C PHE A 191 5.25 -0.77 -2.80
N PHE A 192 6.00 0.09 -2.12
CA PHE A 192 5.69 1.53 -1.97
C PHE A 192 6.53 2.42 -2.90
N GLY A 193 7.20 1.83 -3.90
CA GLY A 193 8.09 2.56 -4.81
C GLY A 193 9.35 3.15 -4.14
N GLN A 194 9.67 2.66 -2.93
CA GLN A 194 10.83 3.03 -2.12
C GLN A 194 11.89 1.93 -2.21
N GLU A 195 12.45 1.71 -3.41
CA GLU A 195 13.62 0.85 -3.54
C GLU A 195 14.85 1.57 -3.00
N LYS A 196 15.73 0.84 -2.28
CA LYS A 196 16.92 1.38 -1.60
C LYS A 196 17.61 2.44 -2.45
N SER A 197 17.75 3.65 -1.90
CA SER A 197 18.84 4.54 -2.29
C SER A 197 20.14 3.75 -2.11
N ALA A 198 20.76 3.33 -3.20
CA ALA A 198 22.09 2.74 -3.13
C ALA A 198 23.03 3.79 -2.53
N LEU A 199 23.71 3.44 -1.43
CA LEU A 199 24.86 4.22 -0.99
C LEU A 199 25.89 4.16 -2.13
N LEU A 200 26.02 5.25 -2.88
CA LEU A 200 27.21 5.45 -3.70
C LEU A 200 28.41 5.36 -2.74
N PRO A 201 29.50 4.65 -3.10
CA PRO A 201 30.72 4.68 -2.31
C PRO A 201 31.07 6.14 -2.01
N LEU A 202 31.43 6.43 -0.75
CA LEU A 202 31.67 7.77 -0.19
C LEU A 202 32.70 8.62 -0.96
N SER A 203 33.33 8.06 -1.99
CA SER A 203 34.41 8.66 -2.77
C SER A 203 33.94 9.49 -3.98
N ARG A 204 32.64 9.54 -4.31
CA ARG A 204 32.14 10.45 -5.37
C ARG A 204 30.90 11.20 -4.91
N LYS A 205 31.09 12.44 -4.49
CA LYS A 205 30.01 13.44 -4.45
C LYS A 205 29.25 13.38 -5.79
N PRO A 206 27.91 13.33 -5.81
CA PRO A 206 27.15 13.38 -7.04
C PRO A 206 27.63 14.57 -7.88
N ALA A 207 27.83 14.36 -9.18
CA ALA A 207 28.20 15.43 -10.08
C ALA A 207 27.21 16.59 -9.88
N LYS A 208 27.74 17.81 -9.73
CA LYS A 208 26.91 19.00 -9.55
C LYS A 208 25.90 19.05 -10.70
N GLU A 209 24.62 19.18 -10.36
CA GLU A 209 23.59 19.24 -11.38
C GLU A 209 23.91 20.32 -12.42
N PRO A 210 23.74 20.06 -13.73
CA PRO A 210 23.88 21.08 -14.74
C PRO A 210 22.88 22.22 -14.47
N ARG A 211 23.32 23.47 -14.67
CA ARG A 211 22.42 24.63 -14.60
C ARG A 211 21.34 24.43 -15.67
N GLY A 212 20.11 24.15 -15.25
CA GLY A 212 18.98 23.96 -16.18
C GLY A 212 18.80 25.20 -17.04
N GLY A 213 18.58 25.01 -18.34
CA GLY A 213 18.28 26.09 -19.30
C GLY A 213 17.13 26.97 -18.81
N GLY A 214 17.20 28.27 -19.09
CA GLY A 214 16.47 29.38 -18.47
C GLY A 214 14.94 29.40 -18.62
N GLY A 215 14.26 28.31 -18.29
CA GLY A 215 12.82 28.30 -18.03
C GLY A 215 12.53 28.78 -16.61
N SER A 216 11.45 29.55 -16.44
CA SER A 216 10.98 30.12 -15.17
C SER A 216 11.07 29.13 -14.00
N THR A 217 11.57 29.57 -12.84
CA THR A 217 11.62 28.75 -11.62
C THR A 217 10.38 28.92 -10.74
N ALA A 218 9.40 29.72 -11.17
CA ALA A 218 8.21 30.04 -10.40
C ALA A 218 7.17 28.91 -10.51
N SER A 219 6.66 28.45 -9.37
CA SER A 219 5.58 27.45 -9.29
C SER A 219 4.26 28.02 -9.80
N GLY A 220 3.42 27.21 -10.44
CA GLY A 220 2.00 27.54 -10.66
C GLY A 220 1.12 27.29 -9.42
N ALA A 221 1.75 27.04 -8.27
CA ALA A 221 1.07 26.68 -7.04
C ALA A 221 0.36 27.88 -6.42
N GLY A 222 -0.89 27.68 -6.04
CA GLY A 222 -1.73 28.75 -5.50
C GLY A 222 -3.19 28.32 -5.39
N ALA A 223 -4.00 29.21 -4.80
CA ALA A 223 -5.42 28.97 -4.61
C ALA A 223 -6.15 28.81 -5.95
N TRP A 224 -7.11 27.89 -6.00
CA TRP A 224 -7.98 27.67 -7.15
C TRP A 224 -9.34 27.15 -6.69
N GLY A 225 -10.36 27.28 -7.56
CA GLY A 225 -11.69 26.71 -7.34
C GLY A 225 -12.44 27.23 -6.10
N GLY A 226 -12.01 28.33 -5.50
CA GLY A 226 -12.57 28.83 -4.23
C GLY A 226 -12.25 27.95 -3.01
N HIS A 227 -11.34 26.99 -3.15
CA HIS A 227 -10.98 26.07 -2.08
C HIS A 227 -9.94 26.67 -1.13
N ARG A 228 -9.82 26.04 0.04
CA ARG A 228 -8.73 26.29 0.99
C ARG A 228 -7.68 25.20 0.87
N ASN A 229 -6.42 25.55 1.10
CA ASN A 229 -5.31 24.61 1.06
C ASN A 229 -5.56 23.41 1.99
N GLY A 230 -5.38 22.19 1.46
CA GLY A 230 -5.65 20.93 2.14
C GLY A 230 -7.13 20.65 2.41
N ARG A 231 -8.05 21.40 1.81
CA ARG A 231 -9.51 21.24 1.94
C ARG A 231 -10.21 21.29 0.58
N ILE A 232 -9.66 20.57 -0.38
CA ILE A 232 -10.21 20.36 -1.71
C ILE A 232 -10.98 19.03 -1.69
N PRO A 233 -12.27 19.00 -2.06
CA PRO A 233 -13.02 17.74 -2.10
C PRO A 233 -12.49 16.85 -3.22
N ALA A 234 -12.52 15.52 -3.01
CA ALA A 234 -12.09 14.55 -4.02
C ALA A 234 -12.85 14.71 -5.35
N SER A 235 -14.12 15.13 -5.31
CA SER A 235 -14.93 15.41 -6.51
C SER A 235 -14.42 16.57 -7.38
N ALA A 236 -13.55 17.43 -6.85
CA ALA A 236 -12.92 18.52 -7.61
C ALA A 236 -11.53 18.12 -8.15
N MET A 237 -11.06 16.91 -7.88
CA MET A 237 -9.74 16.41 -8.25
C MET A 237 -9.84 15.17 -9.13
N CYS A 238 -8.73 14.83 -9.78
CA CYS A 238 -8.62 13.66 -10.62
C CYS A 238 -7.56 12.71 -10.05
N ALA A 239 -7.83 11.41 -10.11
CA ALA A 239 -6.89 10.37 -9.68
C ALA A 239 -5.77 10.19 -10.71
N LEU A 240 -4.56 9.88 -10.23
CA LEU A 240 -3.42 9.53 -11.08
C LEU A 240 -3.54 8.09 -11.58
N GLU A 241 -3.36 7.86 -12.88
CA GLU A 241 -3.46 6.52 -13.46
C GLU A 241 -2.35 5.58 -12.96
N SER A 242 -1.12 6.09 -12.89
CA SER A 242 0.05 5.31 -12.45
C SER A 242 0.20 5.21 -10.93
N ALA A 243 -0.62 5.93 -10.17
CA ALA A 243 -0.51 6.02 -8.71
C ALA A 243 -1.90 5.98 -8.06
N PRO A 244 -2.49 4.78 -7.87
CA PRO A 244 -3.80 4.63 -7.24
C PRO A 244 -3.89 5.36 -5.90
N GLY A 245 -5.01 6.06 -5.68
CA GLY A 245 -5.29 6.83 -4.46
C GLY A 245 -4.51 8.14 -4.31
N GLN A 246 -3.62 8.47 -5.25
CA GLN A 246 -3.07 9.82 -5.38
C GLN A 246 -3.97 10.67 -6.26
N MET A 247 -4.16 11.93 -5.88
CA MET A 247 -5.02 12.86 -6.60
C MET A 247 -4.31 14.19 -6.87
N LEU A 248 -4.64 14.81 -7.98
CA LEU A 248 -4.18 16.15 -8.36
C LEU A 248 -5.35 16.98 -8.91
N ARG A 249 -5.15 18.29 -9.07
CA ARG A 249 -6.01 19.10 -9.94
C ARG A 249 -6.01 18.48 -11.34
N CYS A 250 -7.16 18.44 -12.01
CA CYS A 250 -7.30 17.62 -13.21
C CYS A 250 -6.38 18.01 -14.39
N ASP A 251 -6.02 19.28 -14.54
CA ASP A 251 -5.02 19.70 -15.52
C ASP A 251 -3.59 19.26 -15.16
N ALA A 252 -3.24 19.31 -13.87
CA ALA A 252 -1.98 18.80 -13.35
C ALA A 252 -1.90 17.27 -13.48
N GLN A 253 -2.99 16.56 -13.19
CA GLN A 253 -3.12 15.10 -13.38
C GLN A 253 -2.87 14.72 -14.85
N ALA A 254 -3.62 15.29 -15.79
CA ALA A 254 -3.45 14.98 -17.21
C ALA A 254 -2.04 15.33 -17.74
N ALA A 255 -1.40 16.35 -17.17
CA ALA A 255 -0.01 16.67 -17.46
C ALA A 255 0.97 15.64 -16.87
N PHE A 256 0.71 15.18 -15.65
CA PHE A 256 1.53 14.19 -14.97
C PHE A 256 1.46 12.82 -15.66
N ASP A 257 0.28 12.38 -16.08
CA ASP A 257 0.14 11.06 -16.72
C ASP A 257 0.89 11.02 -18.05
N ARG A 258 0.83 12.09 -18.86
CA ARG A 258 1.68 12.21 -20.06
C ARG A 258 3.17 12.18 -19.75
N LEU A 259 3.59 12.82 -18.65
CA LEU A 259 4.99 12.77 -18.19
C LEU A 259 5.38 11.36 -17.75
N SER A 260 4.50 10.67 -17.02
CA SER A 260 4.71 9.30 -16.54
C SER A 260 4.82 8.32 -17.70
N THR A 261 3.97 8.43 -18.73
CA THR A 261 4.07 7.63 -19.96
C THR A 261 5.42 7.85 -20.67
N ALA A 262 5.88 9.10 -20.78
CA ALA A 262 7.17 9.40 -21.40
C ALA A 262 8.36 8.88 -20.58
N PHE A 263 8.25 8.89 -19.25
CA PHE A 263 9.23 8.31 -18.34
C PHE A 263 9.27 6.78 -18.48
N GLU A 264 8.10 6.14 -18.52
CA GLU A 264 7.96 4.70 -18.72
C GLU A 264 8.58 4.23 -20.04
N ALA A 265 8.32 4.96 -21.14
CA ALA A 265 8.96 4.67 -22.42
C ALA A 265 10.50 4.71 -22.36
N ARG A 266 11.08 5.46 -21.41
CA ARG A 266 12.54 5.56 -21.21
C ARG A 266 13.10 4.53 -20.22
N PHE A 267 12.37 4.20 -19.16
CA PHE A 267 12.88 3.44 -18.02
C PHE A 267 12.17 2.10 -17.77
N GLY A 268 11.12 1.78 -18.53
CA GLY A 268 10.39 0.51 -18.47
C GLY A 268 9.39 0.38 -17.33
N ALA A 269 9.20 1.45 -16.53
CA ALA A 269 8.18 1.51 -15.48
C ALA A 269 7.66 2.95 -15.35
N PRO A 270 6.38 3.15 -14.97
CA PRO A 270 5.84 4.48 -14.73
C PRO A 270 6.53 5.17 -13.55
N ILE A 271 6.31 6.48 -13.43
CA ILE A 271 6.87 7.25 -12.31
C ILE A 271 6.27 6.73 -11.00
N SER A 272 7.14 6.37 -10.06
CA SER A 272 6.74 6.09 -8.69
C SER A 272 6.35 7.39 -7.98
N VAL A 273 5.09 7.49 -7.56
CA VAL A 273 4.56 8.63 -6.77
C VAL A 273 4.41 8.20 -5.32
N THR A 274 4.99 8.97 -4.42
CA THR A 274 5.04 8.65 -2.99
C THR A 274 4.10 9.56 -2.18
N ASP A 275 3.84 10.77 -2.67
CA ASP A 275 2.83 11.70 -2.15
C ASP A 275 2.35 12.66 -3.25
N ALA A 276 1.07 13.07 -3.21
CA ALA A 276 0.48 14.06 -4.13
C ALA A 276 -0.40 15.04 -3.34
N TYR A 277 -1.72 15.09 -3.56
CA TYR A 277 -2.60 15.93 -2.75
C TYR A 277 -2.53 15.58 -1.26
N ARG A 278 -2.28 16.61 -0.43
CA ARG A 278 -2.15 16.47 1.02
C ARG A 278 -3.21 17.27 1.76
N ASP A 279 -4.17 16.56 2.33
CA ASP A 279 -5.23 17.18 3.13
C ASP A 279 -4.68 17.91 4.37
N TYR A 280 -5.49 18.82 4.93
CA TYR A 280 -5.06 19.69 6.03
C TYR A 280 -4.71 18.90 7.29
N ALA A 281 -5.46 17.84 7.60
CA ALA A 281 -5.19 17.00 8.77
C ALA A 281 -3.82 16.32 8.66
N THR A 282 -3.50 15.82 7.48
CA THR A 282 -2.20 15.24 7.13
C THR A 282 -1.10 16.28 7.24
N GLN A 283 -1.31 17.52 6.79
CA GLN A 283 -0.32 18.59 6.97
C GLN A 283 -0.04 18.86 8.46
N VAL A 284 -1.06 18.84 9.32
CA VAL A 284 -0.87 18.98 10.78
C VAL A 284 -0.04 17.82 11.35
N VAL A 285 -0.30 16.58 10.91
CA VAL A 285 0.49 15.41 11.29
C VAL A 285 1.95 15.56 10.86
N LEU A 286 2.20 15.91 9.60
CA LEU A 286 3.57 16.11 9.10
C LEU A 286 4.28 17.26 9.81
N LYS A 287 3.56 18.33 10.17
CA LYS A 287 4.15 19.44 10.94
C LYS A 287 4.62 18.99 12.32
N ARG A 288 3.82 18.15 12.99
CA ARG A 288 4.19 17.53 14.27
C ARG A 288 5.41 16.61 14.10
N ARG A 289 5.45 15.82 13.03
CA ARG A 289 6.51 14.84 12.75
C ARG A 289 7.84 15.47 12.34
N LYS A 290 7.80 16.46 11.45
CA LYS A 290 8.98 17.00 10.75
C LYS A 290 9.37 18.42 11.18
N GLY A 291 8.56 19.07 12.02
CA GLY A 291 8.85 20.40 12.57
C GLY A 291 9.10 21.44 11.49
N ARG A 292 10.31 22.01 11.44
CA ARG A 292 10.67 23.06 10.46
C ARG A 292 10.79 22.54 9.02
N MET A 293 10.98 21.23 8.81
CA MET A 293 11.10 20.65 7.47
C MET A 293 9.74 20.47 6.78
N ALA A 294 8.63 20.53 7.51
CA ALA A 294 7.30 20.55 6.92
C ALA A 294 6.77 21.99 6.81
N ALA A 295 6.11 22.27 5.68
CA ALA A 295 5.34 23.50 5.50
C ALA A 295 4.33 23.70 6.64
N THR A 296 4.06 24.96 6.98
CA THR A 296 2.99 25.28 7.92
C THR A 296 1.66 24.75 7.35
N PRO A 297 0.81 24.06 8.15
CA PRO A 297 -0.47 23.56 7.66
C PRO A 297 -1.31 24.67 7.03
N GLY A 298 -1.85 24.40 5.84
CA GLY A 298 -2.56 25.37 5.01
C GLY A 298 -1.68 26.15 4.03
N THR A 299 -0.37 25.89 3.95
CA THR A 299 0.53 26.60 3.02
C THR A 299 1.31 25.68 2.08
N SER A 300 1.10 24.36 2.13
CA SER A 300 1.84 23.41 1.30
C SER A 300 1.33 23.37 -0.15
N ASN A 301 2.21 23.31 -1.14
CA ASN A 301 1.80 23.14 -2.54
C ASN A 301 1.07 21.80 -2.81
N HIS A 302 1.37 20.77 -2.00
CA HIS A 302 0.59 19.53 -1.99
C HIS A 302 -0.87 19.77 -1.60
N GLY A 303 -1.13 20.72 -0.68
CA GLY A 303 -2.49 21.10 -0.28
C GLY A 303 -3.28 21.82 -1.37
N TRP A 304 -2.63 22.21 -2.47
CA TRP A 304 -3.30 22.71 -3.67
C TRP A 304 -3.49 21.63 -4.74
N ALA A 305 -3.07 20.38 -4.51
CA ALA A 305 -3.12 19.32 -5.51
C ALA A 305 -2.28 19.66 -6.77
N LEU A 306 -1.14 20.34 -6.57
CA LEU A 306 -0.23 20.86 -7.60
C LEU A 306 1.22 20.45 -7.37
N ALA A 307 1.47 19.53 -6.45
CA ALA A 307 2.81 19.03 -6.16
C ALA A 307 2.77 17.51 -6.01
N VAL A 308 3.90 16.88 -6.31
CA VAL A 308 4.15 15.45 -6.17
C VAL A 308 5.53 15.24 -5.57
N ASP A 309 5.61 14.23 -4.70
CA ASP A 309 6.86 13.66 -4.22
C ASP A 309 7.05 12.31 -4.94
N LEU A 310 8.24 12.10 -5.51
CA LEU A 310 8.52 11.02 -6.46
C LEU A 310 9.63 10.09 -5.98
N GLY A 311 9.48 8.78 -6.20
CA GLY A 311 10.43 7.72 -5.86
C GLY A 311 11.19 7.17 -7.08
N GLY A 312 11.53 5.87 -7.04
CA GLY A 312 12.08 5.15 -8.20
C GLY A 312 13.41 5.69 -8.76
N GLY A 313 14.23 6.31 -7.90
CA GLY A 313 15.50 6.95 -8.28
C GLY A 313 15.38 8.44 -8.59
N ILE A 314 14.18 8.99 -8.81
CA ILE A 314 13.98 10.45 -8.97
C ILE A 314 14.28 11.18 -7.66
N ASN A 315 13.98 10.57 -6.52
CA ASN A 315 14.28 11.04 -5.15
C ASN A 315 15.77 11.13 -4.81
N SER A 316 16.70 10.92 -5.74
CA SER A 316 18.13 10.94 -5.48
C SER A 316 18.86 11.77 -6.51
N PHE A 317 19.58 12.81 -6.06
CA PHE A 317 20.37 13.65 -6.95
C PHE A 317 21.41 12.84 -7.73
N GLY A 318 21.55 13.15 -9.03
CA GLY A 318 22.58 12.56 -9.89
C GLY A 318 22.23 11.21 -10.52
N THR A 319 21.09 10.59 -10.17
CA THR A 319 20.60 9.40 -10.89
C THR A 319 20.20 9.72 -12.33
N ALA A 320 20.17 8.70 -13.20
CA ALA A 320 19.71 8.87 -14.58
C ALA A 320 18.25 9.34 -14.64
N GLN A 321 17.41 8.83 -13.74
CA GLN A 321 16.00 9.18 -13.59
C GLN A 321 15.83 10.65 -13.20
N HIS A 322 16.55 11.12 -12.17
CA HIS A 322 16.49 12.53 -11.75
C HIS A 322 16.96 13.48 -12.85
N GLN A 323 18.08 13.16 -13.51
CA GLN A 323 18.60 13.96 -14.62
C GLN A 323 17.63 14.02 -15.81
N TRP A 324 16.99 12.89 -16.14
CA TRP A 324 15.98 12.84 -17.19
C TRP A 324 14.76 13.71 -16.84
N MET A 325 14.27 13.63 -15.60
CA MET A 325 13.17 14.46 -15.13
C MET A 325 13.52 15.95 -15.25
N ARG A 326 14.75 16.33 -14.87
CA ARG A 326 15.22 17.73 -14.98
C ARG A 326 15.21 18.27 -16.41
N ALA A 327 15.50 17.41 -17.38
CA ALA A 327 15.53 17.79 -18.79
C ALA A 327 14.16 17.76 -19.47
N ASN A 328 13.22 16.93 -18.98
CA ASN A 328 11.98 16.61 -19.71
C ASN A 328 10.70 17.06 -19.02
N ALA A 329 10.62 17.03 -17.69
CA ALA A 329 9.41 17.42 -16.95
C ALA A 329 8.87 18.82 -17.33
N PRO A 330 9.72 19.85 -17.61
CA PRO A 330 9.21 21.17 -18.01
C PRO A 330 8.40 21.16 -19.31
N LYS A 331 8.64 20.21 -20.21
CA LYS A 331 7.87 20.04 -21.47
C LYS A 331 6.42 19.62 -21.19
N PHE A 332 6.16 19.09 -20.01
CA PHE A 332 4.84 18.65 -19.55
C PHE A 332 4.24 19.61 -18.51
N GLY A 333 4.86 20.76 -18.25
CA GLY A 333 4.39 21.71 -17.23
C GLY A 333 4.80 21.35 -15.79
N TRP A 334 5.73 20.42 -15.59
CA TRP A 334 6.26 20.08 -14.28
C TRP A 334 7.66 20.64 -14.07
N ILE A 335 7.94 21.21 -12.90
CA ILE A 335 9.23 21.81 -12.59
C ILE A 335 9.84 21.21 -11.32
N HIS A 336 11.17 21.17 -11.26
CA HIS A 336 11.90 21.03 -10.02
C HIS A 336 12.22 22.46 -9.51
N PRO A 337 11.49 22.95 -8.49
CA PRO A 337 11.58 24.34 -8.07
C PRO A 337 12.97 24.69 -7.55
N GLY A 338 13.38 25.95 -7.71
CA GLY A 338 14.74 26.39 -7.43
C GLY A 338 15.20 26.11 -5.98
N TRP A 339 14.29 26.22 -5.02
CA TRP A 339 14.55 26.00 -3.60
C TRP A 339 14.82 24.52 -3.27
N ALA A 340 14.26 23.59 -4.05
CA ALA A 340 14.39 22.14 -3.89
C ALA A 340 15.65 21.56 -4.55
N ARG A 341 16.33 22.33 -5.40
CA ARG A 341 17.53 21.88 -6.10
C ARG A 341 18.68 21.60 -5.14
N GLN A 342 19.72 20.92 -5.63
CA GLN A 342 20.90 20.55 -4.84
C GLN A 342 21.58 21.75 -4.16
N THR A 343 21.48 22.95 -4.75
CA THR A 343 22.02 24.21 -4.21
C THR A 343 20.94 25.14 -3.64
N GLY A 344 19.71 24.65 -3.48
CA GLY A 344 18.58 25.41 -2.98
C GLY A 344 18.59 25.52 -1.45
N SER A 345 17.61 26.25 -0.91
CA SER A 345 17.48 26.48 0.54
C SER A 345 17.03 25.25 1.32
N LEU A 346 16.35 24.31 0.66
CA LEU A 346 15.92 23.03 1.23
C LEU A 346 16.00 21.97 0.13
N PRO A 347 17.15 21.29 -0.05
CA PRO A 347 17.33 20.33 -1.13
C PRO A 347 16.38 19.13 -1.01
N GLU A 348 15.49 18.96 -1.99
CA GLU A 348 14.44 17.95 -2.04
C GLU A 348 14.32 17.37 -3.47
N PRO A 349 15.20 16.43 -3.87
CA PRO A 349 15.24 15.88 -5.23
C PRO A 349 13.93 15.16 -5.63
N TRP A 350 13.15 14.74 -4.65
CA TRP A 350 11.85 14.09 -4.84
C TRP A 350 10.72 15.06 -5.15
N HIS A 351 10.85 16.37 -4.87
CA HIS A 351 9.74 17.32 -4.91
C HIS A 351 9.60 18.01 -6.27
N TRP A 352 8.42 17.89 -6.87
CA TRP A 352 8.10 18.48 -8.17
C TRP A 352 6.77 19.20 -8.13
N GLU A 353 6.69 20.33 -8.83
CA GLU A 353 5.53 21.21 -8.81
C GLU A 353 4.97 21.41 -10.23
N PHE A 354 3.64 21.45 -10.35
CA PHE A 354 2.97 21.81 -11.58
C PHE A 354 3.01 23.33 -11.77
N ARG A 355 3.42 23.76 -12.96
CA ARG A 355 3.45 25.13 -13.40
C ARG A 355 2.60 25.26 -14.65
N LYS A 356 1.54 26.08 -14.56
CA LYS A 356 0.87 26.62 -15.74
C LYS A 356 1.47 27.97 -16.07
#